data_AF-A0A8X6HSI5-F1
#
_entry.id   AF-A0A8X6HSI5-F1
#
_cell.length_a   1.000
_cell.length_b   1.000
_cell.length_c   1.000
_cell.angle_alpha   90.00
_cell.angle_beta   90.00
_cell.angle_gamma   90.00
#
_symmetry.space_group_name_H-M   'P 1'
#
loop_
_entity.id
_entity.type
_entity.pdbx_description
1 polymer ?
#
loop_
_entity_poly.entity_id
_entity_poly.type
_entity_poly.pdbx_seq_one_letter_code
_entity_poly.pdbx_strand_id
1 'polypeptide(L)'
;MVNRKETSIEERKLVIKLSNEGKSLRNVAKVVGRSVNCIQKILQKFKKTGMLTNTEGRGRKKIMNSITESRVIHQVKIDPKISALKVAASTSNTLGRSVSAEMVRKILRKTGYNGRVARKKPLIVQDSHRQKVTVCIQKFCKRISFDCEKEINQAKYDGQE
;
A
#
# COMPACT_ATOMS: atom_id res chain seq x y z
N MET A 1 26.25 25.73 -17.18
CA MET A 1 24.88 26.19 -16.84
C MET A 1 24.83 26.51 -15.35
N VAL A 2 24.37 27.69 -14.93
CA VAL A 2 24.30 28.05 -13.50
C VAL A 2 23.21 27.22 -12.81
N ASN A 3 23.58 26.53 -11.73
CA ASN A 3 22.64 25.66 -11.00
C ASN A 3 21.59 26.54 -10.30
N ARG A 4 20.30 26.37 -10.62
CA ARG A 4 19.22 27.16 -10.03
C ARG A 4 18.97 26.68 -8.60
N LYS A 5 19.46 27.43 -7.62
CA LYS A 5 19.26 27.12 -6.18
C LYS A 5 17.84 27.50 -5.75
N GLU A 6 17.13 26.57 -5.13
CA GLU A 6 15.84 26.84 -4.50
C GLU A 6 15.98 27.86 -3.36
N THR A 7 14.90 28.58 -3.07
CA THR A 7 14.89 29.51 -1.93
C THR A 7 14.80 28.75 -0.62
N SER A 8 15.60 29.18 0.36
CA SER A 8 15.61 28.55 1.68
C SER A 8 14.32 28.88 2.46
N ILE A 9 14.03 28.10 3.48
CA ILE A 9 12.88 28.35 4.36
C ILE A 9 13.06 29.69 5.09
N GLU A 10 14.28 30.02 5.50
CA GLU A 10 14.61 31.27 6.19
C GLU A 10 14.43 32.50 5.29
N GLU A 11 14.84 32.43 4.02
CA GLU A 11 14.57 33.49 3.03
C GLU A 11 13.06 33.72 2.90
N ARG A 12 12.25 32.66 2.82
CA ARG A 12 10.79 32.77 2.69
C ARG A 12 10.15 33.36 3.95
N LYS A 13 10.62 32.98 5.15
CA LYS A 13 10.17 33.58 6.42
C LYS A 13 10.45 35.08 6.45
N LEU A 14 11.65 35.48 6.04
CA LEU A 14 12.04 36.89 5.98
C LEU A 14 11.15 37.68 5.01
N VAL A 15 10.86 37.12 3.83
CA VAL A 15 9.94 37.73 2.85
C VAL A 15 8.56 37.98 3.44
N ILE A 16 7.99 37.02 4.19
CA ILE A 16 6.67 37.17 4.81
C ILE A 16 6.70 38.23 5.90
N LYS A 17 7.71 38.23 6.77
CA LYS A 17 7.85 39.25 7.83
C LYS A 17 7.87 40.66 7.23
N LEU A 18 8.74 40.91 6.25
CA LEU A 18 8.86 42.21 5.58
C LEU A 18 7.58 42.60 4.82
N SER A 19 6.85 41.63 4.28
CA SER A 19 5.56 41.88 3.62
C SER A 19 4.46 42.26 4.62
N ASN A 20 4.46 41.66 5.82
CA ASN A 20 3.50 41.99 6.88
C ASN A 20 3.79 43.37 7.49
N GLU A 21 5.05 43.81 7.49
CA GLU A 21 5.45 45.18 7.83
C GLU A 21 5.06 46.22 6.77
N GLY A 22 4.47 45.81 5.64
CA GLY A 22 4.00 46.73 4.59
C GLY A 22 5.08 47.23 3.63
N LYS A 23 6.27 46.62 3.62
CA LYS A 23 7.36 47.03 2.71
C LYS A 23 7.02 46.69 1.25
N SER A 24 7.43 47.56 0.33
CA SER A 24 7.22 47.35 -1.11
C SER A 24 8.00 46.12 -1.61
N LEU A 25 7.46 45.39 -2.59
CA LEU A 25 8.09 44.19 -3.16
C LEU A 25 9.52 44.44 -3.68
N ARG A 26 9.77 45.64 -4.20
CA ARG A 26 11.09 46.04 -4.71
C ARG A 26 12.11 46.22 -3.58
N ASN A 27 11.69 46.73 -2.43
CA ASN A 27 12.56 46.85 -1.26
C ASN A 27 12.84 45.47 -0.65
N VAL A 28 11.83 44.61 -0.56
CA VAL A 28 12.02 43.22 -0.12
C VAL A 28 13.00 42.47 -1.03
N ALA A 29 12.92 42.69 -2.35
CA ALA A 29 13.83 42.11 -3.34
C ALA A 29 15.30 42.49 -3.11
N LYS A 30 15.55 43.77 -2.81
CA LYS A 30 16.89 44.25 -2.49
C LYS A 30 17.43 43.64 -1.21
N VAL A 31 16.61 43.56 -0.14
CA VAL A 31 17.02 43.00 1.16
C VAL A 31 17.30 41.50 1.07
N VAL A 32 16.45 40.74 0.37
CA VAL A 32 16.58 39.28 0.27
C VAL A 32 17.56 38.86 -0.83
N GLY A 33 17.95 39.77 -1.73
CA GLY A 33 18.86 39.47 -2.85
C GLY A 33 18.24 38.59 -3.93
N ARG A 34 16.92 38.67 -4.13
CA ARG A 34 16.17 37.85 -5.11
C ARG A 34 15.34 38.72 -6.05
N SER A 35 14.94 38.16 -7.18
CA SER A 35 14.10 38.90 -8.14
C SER A 35 12.71 39.20 -7.57
N VAL A 36 12.12 40.33 -7.99
CA VAL A 36 10.77 40.74 -7.57
C VAL A 36 9.72 39.66 -7.90
N ASN A 37 9.83 39.01 -9.05
CA ASN A 37 8.96 37.90 -9.45
C ASN A 37 9.06 36.69 -8.50
N CYS A 38 10.26 36.39 -7.99
CA CYS A 38 10.44 35.32 -7.00
C CYS A 38 9.67 35.62 -5.71
N ILE A 39 9.79 36.85 -5.20
CA ILE A 39 9.07 37.30 -4.00
C ILE A 39 7.55 37.27 -4.22
N GLN A 40 7.09 37.76 -5.37
CA GLN A 40 5.68 37.73 -5.72
C GLN A 40 5.13 36.29 -5.72
N LYS A 41 5.88 35.33 -6.29
CA LYS A 41 5.50 33.91 -6.27
C LYS A 41 5.49 33.31 -4.87
N ILE A 42 6.45 33.68 -4.01
CA ILE A 42 6.49 33.24 -2.61
C ILE A 42 5.23 33.73 -1.88
N LEU A 43 4.88 35.01 -2.00
CA LEU A 43 3.69 35.58 -1.36
C LEU A 43 2.39 35.00 -1.90
N GLN A 44 2.27 34.82 -3.22
CA GLN A 44 1.10 34.17 -3.83
C GLN A 44 0.93 32.73 -3.35
N LYS A 45 2.03 31.97 -3.27
CA LYS A 45 2.00 30.59 -2.75
C LYS A 45 1.58 30.58 -1.28
N PHE A 46 2.13 31.48 -0.46
CA PHE A 46 1.79 31.58 0.95
C PHE A 46 0.31 31.96 1.14
N LYS A 47 -0.22 32.91 0.38
CA LYS A 47 -1.66 33.25 0.39
C LYS A 47 -2.55 32.06 0.02
N LYS A 48 -2.12 31.20 -0.91
CA LYS A 48 -2.91 30.05 -1.37
C LYS A 48 -2.85 28.85 -0.43
N THR A 49 -1.70 28.56 0.16
CA THR A 49 -1.44 27.31 0.89
C THR A 49 -1.17 27.50 2.37
N GLY A 50 -0.80 28.70 2.81
CA GLY A 50 -0.33 28.97 4.18
C GLY A 50 1.01 28.33 4.53
N MET A 51 1.63 27.58 3.61
CA MET A 51 2.85 26.80 3.89
C MET A 51 4.10 27.50 3.35
N LEU A 52 5.15 27.48 4.18
CA LEU A 52 6.50 27.94 3.83
C LEU A 52 7.33 26.87 3.10
N THR A 53 7.04 25.60 3.35
CA THR A 53 7.73 24.45 2.78
C THR A 53 7.38 24.25 1.31
N ASN A 54 8.24 23.56 0.56
CA ASN A 54 7.89 23.13 -0.79
C ASN A 54 6.84 22.04 -0.73
N THR A 55 5.80 22.19 -1.57
CA THR A 55 4.85 21.11 -1.79
C THR A 55 5.56 20.01 -2.55
N GLU A 56 5.42 18.77 -2.09
CA GLU A 56 5.95 17.63 -2.82
C GLU A 56 5.35 17.60 -4.23
N GLY A 57 6.22 17.36 -5.21
CA GLY A 57 5.76 17.14 -6.57
C GLY A 57 4.98 15.84 -6.67
N ARG A 58 4.10 15.73 -7.68
CA ARG A 58 3.38 14.49 -7.97
C ARG A 58 4.29 13.29 -8.23
N GLY A 59 5.54 13.54 -8.66
CA GLY A 59 6.48 12.52 -9.09
C GLY A 59 6.06 11.85 -10.40
N ARG A 60 6.82 10.82 -10.79
CA ARG A 60 6.54 10.01 -11.98
C ARG A 60 5.34 9.09 -11.71
N LYS A 61 4.37 9.08 -12.62
CA LYS A 61 3.23 8.15 -12.55
C LYS A 61 3.72 6.70 -12.60
N LYS A 62 3.14 5.85 -11.76
CA LYS A 62 3.42 4.40 -11.75
C LYS A 62 2.81 3.75 -13.00
N ILE A 63 3.43 2.67 -13.47
CA ILE A 63 2.90 1.84 -14.56
C ILE A 63 1.68 1.04 -14.05
N MET A 64 1.74 0.57 -12.81
CA MET A 64 0.63 -0.13 -12.13
C MET A 64 -0.25 0.85 -11.38
N ASN A 65 -1.56 0.72 -11.58
CA ASN A 65 -2.60 1.41 -10.83
C ASN A 65 -3.06 0.54 -9.64
N SER A 66 -3.78 1.14 -8.68
CA SER A 66 -4.34 0.40 -7.54
C SER A 66 -5.21 -0.78 -7.97
N ILE A 67 -6.06 -0.60 -8.98
CA ILE A 67 -6.95 -1.65 -9.51
C ILE A 67 -6.14 -2.82 -10.07
N THR A 68 -5.07 -2.52 -10.81
CA THR A 68 -4.22 -3.57 -11.40
C THR A 68 -3.37 -4.28 -10.35
N GLU A 69 -2.90 -3.56 -9.32
CA GLU A 69 -2.25 -4.17 -8.14
C GLU A 69 -3.23 -5.15 -7.45
N SER A 70 -4.48 -4.75 -7.23
CA SER A 70 -5.51 -5.62 -6.65
C SER A 70 -5.81 -6.84 -7.50
N ARG A 71 -5.85 -6.72 -8.83
CA ARG A 71 -6.04 -7.85 -9.74
C ARG A 71 -4.90 -8.87 -9.65
N VAL A 72 -3.66 -8.38 -9.56
CA VAL A 72 -2.47 -9.24 -9.34
C VAL A 72 -2.58 -10.00 -8.02
N ILE A 73 -2.95 -9.32 -6.93
CA ILE A 73 -3.11 -9.94 -5.61
C ILE A 73 -4.23 -10.99 -5.64
N HIS A 74 -5.35 -10.68 -6.29
CA HIS A 74 -6.47 -11.59 -6.44
C HIS A 74 -6.08 -12.87 -7.21
N GLN A 75 -5.29 -12.73 -8.28
CA GLN A 75 -4.81 -13.88 -9.05
C GLN A 75 -3.96 -14.82 -8.19
N VAL A 76 -3.07 -14.27 -7.36
CA VAL A 76 -2.25 -15.05 -6.42
C VAL A 76 -3.08 -15.64 -5.27
N LYS A 77 -4.18 -14.99 -4.88
CA LYS A 77 -5.10 -15.52 -3.87
C LYS A 77 -5.86 -16.76 -4.37
N ILE A 78 -6.25 -16.77 -5.65
CA ILE A 78 -6.91 -17.93 -6.28
C ILE A 78 -5.93 -19.09 -6.44
N ASP A 79 -4.75 -18.83 -7.02
CA ASP A 79 -3.69 -19.83 -7.19
C ASP A 79 -2.39 -19.36 -6.53
N PRO A 80 -2.12 -19.77 -5.28
CA PRO A 80 -0.92 -19.37 -4.56
C PRO A 80 0.39 -19.92 -5.15
N LYS A 81 0.33 -20.91 -6.06
CA LYS A 81 1.51 -21.54 -6.65
C LYS A 81 1.92 -20.89 -7.97
N ILE A 82 1.16 -19.91 -8.45
CA ILE A 82 1.43 -19.26 -9.72
C ILE A 82 2.79 -18.52 -9.70
N SER A 83 3.58 -18.72 -10.76
CA SER A 83 4.85 -18.01 -10.91
C SER A 83 4.63 -16.55 -11.26
N ALA A 84 5.47 -15.67 -10.70
CA ALA A 84 5.46 -14.24 -10.99
C ALA A 84 5.62 -13.93 -12.49
N LEU A 85 6.31 -14.79 -13.26
CA LEU A 85 6.45 -14.65 -14.72
C LEU A 85 5.09 -14.80 -15.43
N LYS A 86 4.30 -15.80 -15.02
CA LYS A 86 2.96 -16.05 -15.60
C LYS A 86 2.01 -14.91 -15.26
N VAL A 87 2.05 -14.43 -14.02
CA VAL A 87 1.25 -13.27 -13.59
C VAL A 87 1.69 -12.01 -14.32
N ALA A 88 2.98 -11.81 -14.56
CA ALA A 88 3.45 -10.67 -15.33
C ALA A 88 2.92 -10.70 -16.77
N ALA A 89 2.95 -11.87 -17.42
CA ALA A 89 2.43 -12.04 -18.78
C ALA A 89 0.90 -11.83 -18.88
N SER A 90 0.11 -12.38 -17.95
CA SER A 90 -1.35 -12.13 -17.91
C SER A 90 -1.65 -10.65 -17.70
N THR A 91 -0.89 -10.02 -16.81
CA THR A 91 -1.03 -8.60 -16.47
C THR A 91 -0.62 -7.70 -17.63
N SER A 92 0.48 -8.00 -18.33
CA SER A 92 0.93 -7.23 -19.50
C SER A 92 -0.09 -7.29 -20.64
N ASN A 93 -0.68 -8.46 -20.88
CA ASN A 93 -1.71 -8.63 -21.91
C ASN A 93 -2.96 -7.82 -21.59
N THR A 94 -3.35 -7.79 -20.32
CA THR A 94 -4.51 -7.01 -19.85
C THR A 94 -4.27 -5.50 -19.95
N LEU A 95 -3.06 -5.03 -19.63
CA LEU A 95 -2.71 -3.61 -19.54
C LEU A 95 -2.24 -2.99 -20.86
N GLY A 96 -1.89 -3.81 -21.85
CA GLY A 96 -1.25 -3.38 -23.09
C GLY A 96 0.13 -2.73 -22.88
N ARG A 97 0.81 -3.07 -21.78
CA ARG A 97 2.13 -2.54 -21.40
C ARG A 97 3.04 -3.65 -20.92
N SER A 98 4.34 -3.51 -21.14
CA SER A 98 5.31 -4.46 -20.62
C SER A 98 5.38 -4.37 -19.10
N VAL A 99 5.20 -5.52 -18.44
CA VAL A 99 5.31 -5.66 -16.98
C VAL A 99 6.41 -6.66 -16.71
N SER A 100 7.40 -6.26 -15.91
CA SER A 100 8.46 -7.17 -15.49
C SER A 100 8.02 -8.03 -14.32
N ALA A 101 8.56 -9.24 -14.22
CA ALA A 101 8.29 -10.13 -13.09
C ALA A 101 8.76 -9.55 -11.74
N GLU A 102 9.78 -8.69 -11.73
CA GLU A 102 10.22 -8.00 -10.51
C GLU A 102 9.17 -7.00 -10.01
N MET A 103 8.44 -6.36 -10.92
CA MET A 103 7.36 -5.43 -10.54
C MET A 103 6.24 -6.16 -9.78
N VAL A 104 5.86 -7.34 -10.28
CA VAL A 104 4.89 -8.24 -9.60
C VAL A 104 5.43 -8.65 -8.23
N ARG A 105 6.70 -9.10 -8.15
CA ARG A 105 7.33 -9.46 -6.87
C ARG A 105 7.34 -8.31 -5.87
N LYS A 106 7.62 -7.08 -6.31
CA LYS A 106 7.61 -5.88 -5.46
C LYS A 106 6.22 -5.61 -4.88
N ILE A 107 5.16 -5.77 -5.67
CA ILE A 107 3.78 -5.62 -5.21
C ILE A 107 3.47 -6.69 -4.15
N LEU A 108 3.80 -7.95 -4.42
CA LEU A 108 3.55 -9.06 -3.49
C LEU A 108 4.29 -8.90 -2.17
N ARG A 109 5.56 -8.49 -2.20
CA ARG A 109 6.34 -8.20 -0.98
C ARG A 109 5.75 -7.03 -0.19
N LYS A 110 5.31 -5.97 -0.88
CA LYS A 110 4.66 -4.80 -0.25
C LYS A 110 3.38 -5.21 0.49
N THR A 111 2.66 -6.20 0.00
CA THR A 111 1.43 -6.72 0.62
C THR A 111 1.68 -7.87 1.61
N GLY A 112 2.93 -8.27 1.83
CA GLY A 112 3.29 -9.32 2.79
C GLY A 112 3.25 -10.75 2.23
N TYR A 113 2.99 -10.94 0.94
CA TYR A 113 3.07 -12.25 0.30
C TYR A 113 4.53 -12.63 0.04
N ASN A 114 4.91 -13.76 0.61
CA ASN A 114 6.25 -14.32 0.47
C ASN A 114 6.17 -15.72 -0.13
N GLY A 115 7.14 -16.04 -0.99
CA GLY A 115 7.30 -17.40 -1.47
C GLY A 115 7.63 -18.34 -0.29
N ARG A 116 6.86 -19.42 -0.16
CA ARG A 116 7.10 -20.46 0.85
C ARG A 116 6.92 -21.83 0.21
N VAL A 117 7.65 -22.81 0.74
CA VAL A 117 7.46 -24.22 0.38
C VAL A 117 6.39 -24.80 1.30
N ALA A 118 5.36 -25.39 0.71
CA ALA A 118 4.34 -26.09 1.48
C ALA A 118 4.96 -27.27 2.24
N ARG A 119 4.56 -27.47 3.50
CA ARG A 119 5.02 -28.65 4.27
C ARG A 119 4.50 -29.93 3.61
N LYS A 120 5.35 -30.95 3.54
CA LYS A 120 4.95 -32.30 3.13
C LYS A 120 3.93 -32.81 4.15
N LYS A 121 2.69 -32.99 3.73
CA LYS A 121 1.64 -33.61 4.55
C LYS A 121 1.40 -35.02 4.03
N PRO A 122 1.26 -36.04 4.91
CA PRO A 122 0.81 -37.34 4.47
C PRO A 122 -0.58 -37.20 3.83
N LEU A 123 -0.86 -37.98 2.79
CA LEU A 123 -2.18 -38.03 2.19
C LEU A 123 -3.17 -38.53 3.24
N ILE A 124 -4.26 -37.79 3.46
CA ILE A 124 -5.32 -38.21 4.38
C ILE A 124 -6.50 -38.68 3.52
N VAL A 125 -6.78 -39.97 3.56
CA VAL A 125 -7.98 -40.56 2.95
C VAL A 125 -9.21 -40.10 3.75
N GLN A 126 -10.32 -39.82 3.07
CA GLN A 126 -11.55 -39.22 3.63
C GLN A 126 -12.02 -39.94 4.93
N ASP A 127 -12.08 -41.27 4.91
CA ASP A 127 -12.53 -42.07 6.07
C ASP A 127 -11.57 -41.99 7.26
N SER A 128 -10.26 -41.96 6.98
CA SER A 128 -9.23 -41.76 8.00
C SER A 128 -9.20 -40.34 8.54
N HIS A 129 -9.64 -39.34 7.78
CA HIS A 129 -9.72 -37.95 8.23
C HIS A 129 -10.79 -37.80 9.32
N ARG A 130 -12.00 -38.33 9.06
CA ARG A 130 -13.10 -38.33 10.02
C ARG A 130 -12.70 -39.04 11.30
N GLN A 131 -12.13 -40.24 11.20
CA GLN A 131 -11.65 -40.99 12.37
C GLN A 131 -10.55 -40.25 13.15
N LYS A 132 -9.55 -39.68 12.47
CA LYS A 132 -8.47 -38.92 13.13
C LYS A 132 -8.98 -37.63 13.78
N VAL A 133 -9.90 -36.91 13.14
CA VAL A 133 -10.53 -35.71 13.70
C VAL A 133 -11.38 -36.08 14.91
N THR A 134 -12.21 -37.12 14.84
CA THR A 134 -13.01 -37.62 15.98
C THR A 134 -12.12 -38.07 17.14
N VAL A 135 -11.05 -38.84 16.89
CA VAL A 135 -10.09 -39.27 17.92
C VAL A 135 -9.37 -38.07 18.53
N CYS A 136 -8.96 -37.08 17.73
CA CYS A 136 -8.35 -35.86 18.23
C CYS A 136 -9.32 -35.07 19.11
N ILE A 137 -10.57 -34.84 18.66
CA ILE A 137 -11.61 -34.17 19.44
C ILE A 137 -11.85 -34.91 20.76
N GLN A 138 -12.00 -36.23 20.72
CA GLN A 138 -12.28 -37.03 21.92
C GLN A 138 -11.09 -37.10 22.89
N LYS A 139 -9.84 -37.07 22.39
CA LYS A 139 -8.63 -36.96 23.23
C LYS A 139 -8.41 -35.54 23.77
N PHE A 140 -8.79 -34.49 23.04
CA PHE A 140 -8.66 -33.10 23.48
C PHE A 140 -9.77 -32.70 24.46
N CYS A 141 -11.03 -33.07 24.20
CA CYS A 141 -12.18 -32.81 25.08
C CYS A 141 -12.13 -33.63 26.38
N LYS A 142 -11.44 -34.77 26.44
CA LYS A 142 -11.18 -35.47 27.71
C LYS A 142 -10.07 -34.82 28.56
N ARG A 143 -9.25 -33.93 27.97
CA ARG A 143 -8.14 -33.24 28.66
C ARG A 143 -8.55 -31.88 29.23
N ILE A 144 -9.58 -31.26 28.67
CA ILE A 144 -10.14 -29.98 29.14
C ILE A 144 -11.62 -30.25 29.38
N SER A 145 -12.04 -30.31 30.64
CA SER A 145 -13.44 -30.42 31.04
C SER A 145 -14.24 -29.24 30.48
N PHE A 146 -14.85 -29.45 29.32
CA PHE A 146 -15.76 -28.48 28.72
C PHE A 146 -17.00 -29.26 28.28
N ASP A 147 -18.06 -29.15 29.08
CA ASP A 147 -19.37 -29.76 28.83
C ASP A 147 -20.02 -29.06 27.62
N CYS A 148 -19.76 -29.58 26.43
CA CYS A 148 -20.47 -29.19 25.20
C CYS A 148 -21.36 -30.34 24.71
N GLU A 149 -22.27 -30.82 25.57
CA GLU A 149 -23.36 -31.72 25.11
C GLU A 149 -24.55 -30.96 24.49
N LYS A 150 -24.57 -29.62 24.53
CA LYS A 150 -25.76 -28.85 24.11
C LYS A 150 -25.81 -28.39 22.64
N GLU A 151 -24.74 -28.46 21.85
CA GLU A 151 -24.75 -27.91 20.48
C GLU A 151 -24.92 -28.94 19.35
N ILE A 152 -24.91 -30.24 19.65
CA ILE A 152 -25.08 -31.28 18.61
C ILE A 152 -26.56 -31.49 18.22
N ASN A 153 -27.51 -31.14 19.09
CA ASN A 153 -28.94 -31.37 18.83
C ASN A 153 -29.63 -30.29 17.99
N GLN A 154 -29.00 -29.12 17.76
CA GLN A 154 -29.56 -28.07 16.91
C GLN A 154 -29.33 -28.35 15.41
N ALA A 155 -28.17 -28.92 15.06
CA ALA A 155 -27.79 -29.18 13.66
C ALA A 155 -28.52 -30.37 12.99
N LYS A 156 -29.43 -31.04 13.71
CA LYS A 156 -30.30 -32.10 13.15
C LYS A 156 -31.69 -31.60 12.74
N TYR A 157 -32.08 -30.38 13.12
CA TYR A 157 -33.40 -29.83 12.80
C TYR A 157 -33.43 -28.92 11.55
N ASP A 158 -32.30 -28.35 11.13
CA ASP A 158 -32.26 -27.38 10.01
C ASP A 158 -32.01 -28.04 8.63
N GLY A 159 -32.18 -29.37 8.53
CA GLY A 159 -31.87 -30.16 7.34
C GLY A 159 -33.04 -30.99 6.79
N GLN A 160 -34.27 -30.68 7.19
CA GLN A 160 -35.49 -31.17 6.55
C GLN A 160 -36.31 -29.99 6.04
N GLU A 161 -35.97 -29.55 4.82
CA GLU A 161 -36.88 -29.02 3.79
C GLU A 161 -36.17 -29.12 2.43
#